data_AF-A0A534RIP7-F1
#
_entry.id   AF-A0A534RIP7-F1
#
_cell.length_a   1.000
_cell.length_b   1.000
_cell.length_c   1.000
_cell.angle_alpha   90.00
_cell.angle_beta   90.00
_cell.angle_gamma   90.00
#
_symmetry.space_group_name_H-M   'P 1'
#
loop_
_entity.id
_entity.type
_entity.pdbx_description
1 polymer ?
#
loop_
_entity_poly.entity_id
_entity_poly.type
_entity_poly.pdbx_seq_one_letter_code
_entity_poly.pdbx_strand_id
1 'polypeptide(L)'
;ACLGTNPVVCAALDQCHDAGVCDPPSGICANPDKADGSACDDGDACTLTDTCQAGTCAGADPVLCEALDQCHDAGVCDPATGICSDPDKADGSACDDGLFCTVTDTCSAGVCGGAARDCSAFADQCNDGTCDEAAGRCEATPKANGTACDDGSACSQTDTCQAGLCLGGDPVVCTAQDACHLAGFCDPATGTCSNPTIAPCDDGDACTADSCDPAAGCVFQPVTGLEAATCLMVPQAFCQPIPPAVAKWIARAQHWIARAQANGDPLDSRPYLERAARAFKKAGKKTVRLANKRRLSPACAQALGLNLFEARSRIEQLRKPH
;
A
#
# COMPACT_ATOMS: atom_id res chain seq x y z
N ALA A 1 -20.80 109.96 55.01
CA ALA A 1 -20.41 108.53 54.97
C ALA A 1 -21.05 107.94 53.73
N CYS A 2 -20.27 107.62 52.70
CA CYS A 2 -20.80 106.95 51.52
C CYS A 2 -20.82 105.45 51.82
N LEU A 3 -22.02 104.88 52.01
CA LEU A 3 -22.20 103.43 52.01
C LEU A 3 -22.14 102.99 50.54
N GLY A 4 -21.03 102.36 50.15
CA GLY A 4 -20.91 101.76 48.83
C GLY A 4 -21.96 100.67 48.66
N THR A 5 -22.87 100.85 47.71
CA THR A 5 -24.02 99.95 47.50
C THR A 5 -23.67 98.66 46.75
N ASN A 6 -22.39 98.44 46.40
CA ASN A 6 -21.91 97.25 45.70
C ASN A 6 -20.74 96.62 46.49
N PRO A 7 -21.01 95.69 47.42
CA PRO A 7 -19.94 94.94 48.08
C PRO A 7 -19.21 94.06 47.05
N VAL A 8 -17.88 94.14 47.03
CA VAL A 8 -17.05 93.24 46.21
C VAL A 8 -17.11 91.85 46.84
N VAL A 9 -17.78 90.92 46.15
CA VAL A 9 -17.80 89.50 46.52
C VAL A 9 -16.65 88.82 45.80
N CYS A 10 -15.63 88.41 46.55
CA CYS A 10 -14.50 87.66 46.03
C CYS A 10 -14.86 86.17 46.01
N ALA A 11 -15.19 85.64 44.83
CA ALA A 11 -15.29 84.20 44.65
C ALA A 11 -13.89 83.56 44.71
N ALA A 12 -13.85 82.24 44.93
CA ALA A 12 -12.64 81.47 44.70
C ALA A 12 -12.15 81.67 43.26
N LEU A 13 -10.83 81.80 43.08
CA LEU A 13 -10.22 81.97 41.76
C LEU A 13 -10.45 80.72 40.88
N ASP A 14 -10.26 79.55 41.47
CA ASP A 14 -10.40 78.23 40.85
C ASP A 14 -10.68 77.16 41.92
N GLN A 15 -10.56 75.88 41.55
CA GLN A 15 -10.83 74.75 42.43
C GLN A 15 -9.83 74.62 43.60
N CYS A 16 -8.64 75.22 43.50
CA CYS A 16 -7.55 75.13 44.47
C CYS A 16 -7.31 76.41 45.28
N HIS A 17 -8.16 77.42 45.13
CA HIS A 17 -8.16 78.60 45.97
C HIS A 17 -9.47 78.71 46.76
N ASP A 18 -9.39 79.21 47.98
CA ASP A 18 -10.57 79.56 48.77
C ASP A 18 -11.10 80.95 48.39
N ALA A 19 -12.33 81.27 48.79
CA ALA A 19 -12.91 82.59 48.57
C ALA A 19 -12.10 83.67 49.30
N GLY A 20 -11.69 84.69 48.54
CA GLY A 20 -10.84 85.78 49.00
C GLY A 20 -11.51 86.80 49.92
N VAL A 21 -10.68 87.64 50.54
CA VAL A 21 -11.14 88.90 51.15
C VAL A 21 -10.73 90.06 50.24
N CYS A 22 -11.64 91.01 50.01
CA CYS A 22 -11.37 92.21 49.21
C CYS A 22 -10.46 93.17 50.00
N ASP A 23 -9.37 93.63 49.38
CA ASP A 23 -8.55 94.71 49.89
C ASP A 23 -9.25 96.06 49.67
N PRO A 24 -9.67 96.79 50.73
CA PRO A 24 -10.49 98.00 50.57
C PRO A 24 -9.88 99.16 49.77
N PRO A 25 -8.55 99.42 49.81
CA PRO A 25 -7.91 100.48 49.03
C PRO A 25 -7.73 100.16 47.54
N SER A 26 -7.39 98.92 47.19
CA SER A 26 -7.12 98.53 45.80
C SER A 26 -8.32 97.91 45.09
N GLY A 27 -9.30 97.41 45.85
CA GLY A 27 -10.43 96.65 45.33
C GLY A 27 -10.04 95.26 44.80
N ILE A 28 -8.82 94.79 45.06
CA ILE A 28 -8.30 93.49 44.59
C ILE A 28 -8.68 92.40 45.59
N CYS A 29 -9.08 91.23 45.09
CA CYS A 29 -9.35 90.05 45.90
C CYS A 29 -8.06 89.27 46.20
N ALA A 30 -7.86 88.88 47.46
CA ALA A 30 -6.83 87.90 47.82
C ALA A 30 -7.25 86.51 47.32
N ASN A 31 -6.30 85.66 46.90
CA ASN A 31 -6.55 84.28 46.48
C ASN A 31 -5.73 83.34 47.37
N PRO A 32 -6.23 82.97 48.57
CA PRO A 32 -5.53 82.02 49.42
C PRO A 32 -5.64 80.59 48.86
N ASP A 33 -4.53 79.85 48.88
CA ASP A 33 -4.49 78.44 48.49
C ASP A 33 -5.36 77.59 49.44
N LYS A 34 -6.06 76.60 48.88
CA LYS A 34 -6.66 75.52 49.66
C LYS A 34 -5.59 74.65 50.30
N ALA A 35 -5.96 73.92 51.34
CA ALA A 35 -5.08 72.95 51.98
C ALA A 35 -4.60 71.89 50.96
N ASP A 36 -3.31 71.57 51.01
CA ASP A 36 -2.73 70.50 50.20
C ASP A 36 -3.50 69.18 50.40
N GLY A 37 -3.76 68.45 49.31
CA GLY A 37 -4.57 67.23 49.32
C GLY A 37 -6.08 67.46 49.15
N SER A 38 -6.53 68.71 49.03
CA SER A 38 -7.93 69.00 48.67
C SER A 38 -8.24 68.48 47.27
N ALA A 39 -9.41 67.87 47.06
CA ALA A 39 -9.83 67.38 45.76
C ALA A 39 -10.01 68.53 44.75
N CYS A 40 -9.52 68.31 43.54
CA CYS A 40 -9.72 69.17 42.37
C CYS A 40 -9.82 68.28 41.12
N ASP A 41 -9.82 68.89 39.94
CA ASP A 41 -9.78 68.21 38.64
C ASP A 41 -8.78 68.99 37.79
N ASP A 42 -7.69 68.35 37.38
CA ASP A 42 -6.63 68.98 36.60
C ASP A 42 -6.91 68.98 35.08
N GLY A 43 -8.01 68.34 34.68
CA GLY A 43 -8.46 68.21 33.30
C GLY A 43 -7.75 67.10 32.50
N ASP A 44 -6.86 66.33 33.12
CA ASP A 44 -6.20 65.17 32.52
C ASP A 44 -6.94 63.88 32.91
N ALA A 45 -7.66 63.29 31.95
CA ALA A 45 -8.37 62.04 32.18
C ALA A 45 -7.43 60.83 32.41
N CYS A 46 -6.12 61.01 32.27
CA CYS A 46 -5.11 60.01 32.54
C CYS A 46 -4.59 60.03 33.99
N THR A 47 -5.07 60.92 34.85
CA THR A 47 -4.78 60.88 36.29
C THR A 47 -6.01 60.35 37.04
N LEU A 48 -5.79 59.43 37.98
CA LEU A 48 -6.88 58.80 38.73
C LEU A 48 -7.22 59.58 40.00
N THR A 49 -6.29 60.39 40.50
CA THR A 49 -6.45 61.19 41.71
C THR A 49 -5.87 62.59 41.53
N ASP A 50 -6.72 63.60 41.69
CA ASP A 50 -6.30 65.00 41.52
C ASP A 50 -6.40 65.76 42.84
N THR A 51 -5.28 66.38 43.22
CA THR A 51 -5.19 67.10 44.48
C THR A 51 -4.53 68.46 44.32
N CYS A 52 -5.02 69.43 45.08
CA CYS A 52 -4.38 70.73 45.18
C CYS A 52 -3.05 70.60 45.90
N GLN A 53 -2.01 71.20 45.33
CA GLN A 53 -0.69 71.32 45.94
C GLN A 53 -0.14 72.73 45.69
N ALA A 54 0.05 73.50 46.76
CA ALA A 54 0.49 74.90 46.71
C ALA A 54 -0.31 75.76 45.70
N GLY A 55 -1.64 75.71 45.79
CA GLY A 55 -2.55 76.50 44.96
C GLY A 55 -2.74 75.99 43.53
N THR A 56 -2.08 74.90 43.12
CA THR A 56 -2.21 74.30 41.78
C THR A 56 -2.87 72.93 41.87
N CYS A 57 -3.80 72.61 40.96
CA CYS A 57 -4.33 71.24 40.87
C CYS A 57 -3.30 70.36 40.15
N ALA A 58 -2.92 69.25 40.77
CA ALA A 58 -1.99 68.28 40.20
C ALA A 58 -2.59 66.87 40.28
N GLY A 59 -2.68 66.21 39.14
CA GLY A 59 -3.05 64.81 39.05
C GLY A 59 -1.91 63.85 39.42
N ALA A 60 -2.30 62.72 39.97
CA ALA A 60 -1.47 61.62 40.42
C ALA A 60 -2.11 60.28 40.01
N ASP A 61 -1.39 59.19 40.30
CA ASP A 61 -1.82 57.82 39.96
C ASP A 61 -2.20 57.66 38.47
N PRO A 62 -1.22 57.77 37.54
CA PRO A 62 -1.51 57.77 36.12
C PRO A 62 -2.12 56.44 35.65
N VAL A 63 -3.04 56.52 34.68
CA VAL A 63 -3.63 55.37 33.99
C VAL A 63 -2.52 54.53 33.36
N LEU A 64 -2.46 53.26 33.76
CA LEU A 64 -1.51 52.28 33.21
C LEU A 64 -2.12 51.61 31.98
N CYS A 65 -1.56 51.90 30.81
CA CYS A 65 -1.92 51.25 29.56
C CYS A 65 -1.00 50.04 29.32
N GLU A 66 -1.48 48.84 29.67
CA GLU A 66 -0.78 47.59 29.36
C GLU A 66 -0.94 47.24 27.88
N ALA A 67 -0.07 46.36 27.37
CA ALA A 67 -0.23 45.80 26.03
C ALA A 67 -1.54 45.00 25.94
N LEU A 68 -2.29 45.18 24.85
CA LEU A 68 -3.58 44.48 24.64
C LEU A 68 -3.39 42.96 24.55
N ASP A 69 -2.37 42.51 23.83
CA ASP A 69 -1.99 41.11 23.67
C ASP A 69 -0.50 40.99 23.28
N GLN A 70 -0.05 39.80 22.85
CA GLN A 70 1.34 39.54 22.48
C GLN A 70 1.83 40.34 21.25
N CYS A 71 0.91 40.89 20.46
CA CYS A 71 1.16 41.62 19.21
C CYS A 71 0.87 43.12 19.29
N HIS A 72 0.61 43.66 20.48
CA HIS A 72 0.52 45.09 20.72
C HIS A 72 1.58 45.50 21.75
N ASP A 73 2.12 46.70 21.60
CA ASP A 73 2.98 47.31 22.62
C ASP A 73 2.12 48.04 23.67
N ALA A 74 2.72 48.39 24.81
CA ALA A 74 2.04 49.18 25.83
C ALA A 74 1.57 50.54 25.26
N GLY A 75 0.32 50.88 25.53
CA GLY A 75 -0.33 52.08 25.03
C GLY A 75 0.12 53.38 25.69
N VAL A 76 -0.38 54.49 25.13
CA VAL A 76 -0.31 55.82 25.76
C VAL A 76 -1.74 56.28 26.02
N CYS A 77 -2.00 56.77 27.23
CA CYS A 77 -3.29 57.32 27.59
C CYS A 77 -3.49 58.71 26.94
N ASP A 78 -4.67 58.92 26.34
CA ASP A 78 -5.08 60.23 25.81
C ASP A 78 -5.63 61.11 26.95
N PRO A 79 -4.98 62.25 27.27
CA PRO A 79 -5.36 63.09 28.40
C PRO A 79 -6.75 63.71 28.28
N ALA A 80 -7.33 63.79 27.08
CA ALA A 80 -8.68 64.32 26.90
C ALA A 80 -9.78 63.28 27.16
N THR A 81 -9.48 61.99 26.99
CA THR A 81 -10.49 60.92 26.98
C THR A 81 -10.25 59.82 28.02
N GLY A 82 -9.02 59.68 28.52
CA GLY A 82 -8.59 58.61 29.40
C GLY A 82 -8.45 57.26 28.69
N ILE A 83 -8.54 57.23 27.35
CA ILE A 83 -8.48 56.01 26.54
C ILE A 83 -7.03 55.70 26.19
N CYS A 84 -6.63 54.44 26.40
CA CYS A 84 -5.33 53.93 25.97
C CYS A 84 -5.31 53.66 24.46
N SER A 85 -4.19 54.00 23.81
CA SER A 85 -3.91 53.53 22.45
C SER A 85 -3.43 52.07 22.44
N ASP A 86 -3.66 51.36 21.34
CA ASP A 86 -3.20 49.97 21.14
C ASP A 86 -2.27 49.91 19.91
N PRO A 87 -1.00 50.34 20.03
CA PRO A 87 -0.07 50.30 18.90
C PRO A 87 0.35 48.86 18.57
N ASP A 88 0.26 48.48 17.29
CA ASP A 88 0.80 47.21 16.79
C ASP A 88 2.29 47.10 17.09
N LYS A 89 2.68 45.94 17.62
CA LYS A 89 4.08 45.55 17.72
C LYS A 89 4.67 45.33 16.32
N ALA A 90 5.97 45.51 16.19
CA ALA A 90 6.66 45.35 14.89
C ALA A 90 6.40 43.97 14.25
N ASP A 91 6.06 43.97 12.97
CA ASP A 91 5.87 42.76 12.16
C ASP A 91 7.07 41.80 12.28
N GLY A 92 6.77 40.50 12.40
CA GLY A 92 7.78 39.47 12.63
C GLY A 92 8.16 39.26 14.10
N SER A 93 7.58 40.02 15.02
CA SER A 93 7.67 39.76 16.45
C SER A 93 7.13 38.38 16.80
N ALA A 94 7.86 37.61 17.61
CA ALA A 94 7.39 36.31 18.08
C ALA A 94 6.12 36.45 18.93
N CYS A 95 5.17 35.57 18.68
CA CYS A 95 3.95 35.38 19.45
C CYS A 95 3.57 33.88 19.42
N ASP A 96 2.45 33.51 20.02
CA ASP A 96 1.84 32.18 19.95
C ASP A 96 0.33 32.37 19.71
N ASP A 97 -0.17 31.88 18.58
CA ASP A 97 -1.59 31.99 18.20
C ASP A 97 -2.46 30.88 18.84
N GLY A 98 -1.82 29.96 19.57
CA GLY A 98 -2.45 28.85 20.27
C GLY A 98 -2.93 27.72 19.36
N LEU A 99 -2.65 27.78 18.05
CA LEU A 99 -3.06 26.77 17.07
C LEU A 99 -1.94 25.75 16.86
N PHE A 100 -2.30 24.47 16.80
CA PHE A 100 -1.30 23.42 16.62
C PHE A 100 -0.79 23.38 15.18
N CYS A 101 -1.65 23.65 14.19
CA CYS A 101 -1.34 23.55 12.77
C CYS A 101 -0.64 24.77 12.20
N THR A 102 -0.35 25.77 13.02
CA THR A 102 0.61 26.82 12.73
C THR A 102 1.92 26.53 13.45
N VAL A 103 3.00 27.03 12.88
CA VAL A 103 4.33 27.04 13.49
C VAL A 103 4.98 28.37 13.22
N THR A 104 5.98 28.69 14.04
CA THR A 104 6.80 29.92 13.90
C THR A 104 5.92 31.17 13.88
N ASP A 105 5.05 31.30 14.88
CA ASP A 105 4.04 32.35 14.89
C ASP A 105 4.66 33.72 15.09
N THR A 106 4.17 34.68 14.30
CA THR A 106 4.65 36.04 14.30
C THR A 106 3.50 37.03 14.17
N CYS A 107 3.69 38.20 14.75
CA CYS A 107 2.77 39.31 14.58
C CYS A 107 2.84 39.87 13.16
N SER A 108 1.69 40.15 12.56
CA SER A 108 1.55 40.93 11.33
C SER A 108 0.35 41.85 11.46
N ALA A 109 0.59 43.17 11.44
CA ALA A 109 -0.43 44.20 11.61
C ALA A 109 -1.35 43.93 12.83
N GLY A 110 -0.75 43.74 14.01
CA GLY A 110 -1.45 43.50 15.27
C GLY A 110 -2.04 42.09 15.45
N VAL A 111 -1.96 41.21 14.44
CA VAL A 111 -2.52 39.85 14.50
C VAL A 111 -1.40 38.82 14.63
N CYS A 112 -1.53 37.92 15.61
CA CYS A 112 -0.64 36.76 15.71
C CYS A 112 -1.07 35.66 14.74
N GLY A 113 -0.13 35.12 13.97
CA GLY A 113 -0.36 33.94 13.15
C GLY A 113 0.93 33.27 12.68
N GLY A 114 0.86 31.98 12.37
CA GLY A 114 2.02 31.21 11.90
C GLY A 114 1.93 30.67 10.47
N ALA A 115 3.03 30.05 10.04
CA ALA A 115 3.08 29.28 8.80
C ALA A 115 2.41 27.92 9.01
N ALA A 116 1.75 27.39 7.97
CA ALA A 116 1.13 26.07 8.05
C ALA A 116 2.17 24.98 8.42
N ARG A 117 1.82 24.14 9.40
CA ARG A 117 2.62 23.00 9.84
C ARG A 117 2.81 22.03 8.68
N ASP A 118 4.05 21.64 8.45
CA ASP A 118 4.39 20.65 7.43
C ASP A 118 3.94 19.24 7.86
N CYS A 119 2.90 18.74 7.20
CA CYS A 119 2.39 17.38 7.36
C CYS A 119 2.72 16.48 6.17
N SER A 120 3.62 16.88 5.27
CA SER A 120 3.95 16.14 4.04
C SER A 120 4.46 14.71 4.29
N ALA A 121 4.99 14.43 5.48
CA ALA A 121 5.40 13.08 5.90
C ALA A 121 4.24 12.07 5.99
N PHE A 122 2.99 12.55 6.10
CA PHE A 122 1.78 11.71 6.09
C PHE A 122 1.13 11.61 4.70
N ALA A 123 1.70 12.29 3.70
CA ALA A 123 1.23 12.20 2.33
C ALA A 123 1.86 11.00 1.61
N ASP A 124 1.08 10.38 0.73
CA ASP A 124 1.55 9.37 -0.22
C ASP A 124 0.80 9.52 -1.55
N GLN A 125 0.80 8.49 -2.41
CA GLN A 125 0.09 8.55 -3.68
C GLN A 125 -1.42 8.71 -3.52
N CYS A 126 -2.01 8.14 -2.45
CA CYS A 126 -3.44 8.07 -2.17
C CYS A 126 -3.90 8.85 -0.96
N ASN A 127 -3.00 9.46 -0.21
CA ASN A 127 -3.30 10.30 0.94
C ASN A 127 -2.62 11.65 0.85
N ASP A 128 -3.31 12.71 1.25
CA ASP A 128 -2.72 14.01 1.53
C ASP A 128 -2.33 14.08 3.01
N GLY A 129 -1.22 14.75 3.29
CA GLY A 129 -0.79 15.04 4.66
C GLY A 129 -1.47 16.29 5.16
N THR A 130 -2.46 16.14 6.03
CA THR A 130 -3.26 17.26 6.55
C THR A 130 -3.07 17.41 8.05
N CYS A 131 -3.18 18.64 8.53
CA CYS A 131 -3.13 18.92 9.95
C CYS A 131 -4.54 19.00 10.54
N ASP A 132 -4.79 18.27 11.62
CA ASP A 132 -6.02 18.32 12.40
C ASP A 132 -5.77 19.08 13.71
N GLU A 133 -6.38 20.27 13.81
CA GLU A 133 -6.32 21.12 15.00
C GLU A 133 -7.00 20.49 16.21
N ALA A 134 -8.19 19.90 16.02
CA ALA A 134 -8.96 19.34 17.12
C ALA A 134 -8.25 18.13 17.73
N ALA A 135 -7.52 17.38 16.91
CA ALA A 135 -6.72 16.26 17.36
C ALA A 135 -5.28 16.62 17.75
N GLY A 136 -4.80 17.83 17.42
CA GLY A 136 -3.43 18.28 17.67
C GLY A 136 -2.38 17.39 17.01
N ARG A 137 -2.62 16.93 15.77
CA ARG A 137 -1.68 16.06 15.03
C ARG A 137 -1.79 16.21 13.52
N CYS A 138 -0.73 15.83 12.82
CA CYS A 138 -0.80 15.52 11.40
C CYS A 138 -1.44 14.15 11.18
N GLU A 139 -2.19 14.01 10.09
CA GLU A 139 -2.82 12.76 9.68
C GLU A 139 -2.89 12.61 8.16
N ALA A 140 -3.06 11.37 7.73
CA ALA A 140 -3.29 11.02 6.34
C ALA A 140 -4.79 11.14 6.03
N THR A 141 -5.14 12.00 5.08
CA THR A 141 -6.52 12.09 4.57
C THR A 141 -6.59 11.48 3.17
N PRO A 142 -7.52 10.54 2.92
CA PRO A 142 -7.68 9.92 1.62
C PRO A 142 -7.93 10.94 0.51
N LYS A 143 -7.14 10.85 -0.57
CA LYS A 143 -7.42 11.51 -1.85
C LYS A 143 -8.71 10.95 -2.45
N ALA A 144 -9.23 11.65 -3.46
CA ALA A 144 -10.43 11.24 -4.17
C ALA A 144 -10.31 9.81 -4.74
N ASN A 145 -11.35 9.01 -4.58
CA ASN A 145 -11.40 7.67 -5.18
C ASN A 145 -11.24 7.76 -6.70
N GLY A 146 -10.47 6.83 -7.28
CA GLY A 146 -10.15 6.85 -8.71
C GLY A 146 -8.93 7.70 -9.08
N THR A 147 -8.30 8.39 -8.11
CA THR A 147 -6.99 9.03 -8.34
C THR A 147 -5.97 7.98 -8.76
N ALA A 148 -5.22 8.24 -9.82
CA ALA A 148 -4.19 7.31 -10.30
C ALA A 148 -3.07 7.15 -9.25
N CYS A 149 -2.63 5.91 -9.05
CA CYS A 149 -1.50 5.56 -8.22
C CYS A 149 -0.74 4.39 -8.86
N ASP A 150 0.22 3.80 -8.13
CA ASP A 150 0.93 2.59 -8.50
C ASP A 150 1.00 1.70 -7.24
N ASP A 151 0.41 0.50 -7.31
CA ASP A 151 0.36 -0.45 -6.19
C ASP A 151 1.63 -1.33 -6.10
N GLY A 152 2.57 -1.13 -7.05
CA GLY A 152 3.83 -1.83 -7.17
C GLY A 152 3.73 -3.19 -7.89
N SER A 153 2.54 -3.58 -8.37
CA SER A 153 2.30 -4.82 -9.08
C SER A 153 2.19 -4.58 -10.58
N ALA A 154 3.10 -5.16 -11.37
CA ALA A 154 2.97 -5.21 -12.81
C ALA A 154 1.83 -6.14 -13.31
N CYS A 155 1.12 -6.80 -12.39
CA CYS A 155 -0.03 -7.65 -12.70
C CYS A 155 -1.38 -6.93 -12.62
N SER A 156 -1.41 -5.65 -12.28
CA SER A 156 -2.54 -4.76 -12.49
C SER A 156 -2.28 -3.87 -13.70
N GLN A 157 -3.32 -3.63 -14.51
CA GLN A 157 -3.21 -2.78 -15.70
C GLN A 157 -3.58 -1.32 -15.40
N THR A 158 -4.29 -1.09 -14.31
CA THR A 158 -4.69 0.24 -13.86
C THR A 158 -4.70 0.26 -12.35
N ASP A 159 -4.07 1.25 -11.73
CA ASP A 159 -4.04 1.36 -10.27
C ASP A 159 -4.74 2.63 -9.83
N THR A 160 -5.64 2.50 -8.88
CA THR A 160 -6.43 3.64 -8.40
C THR A 160 -6.57 3.65 -6.90
N CYS A 161 -6.60 4.85 -6.35
CA CYS A 161 -6.84 5.07 -4.95
C CYS A 161 -8.30 4.73 -4.60
N GLN A 162 -8.48 3.96 -3.53
CA GLN A 162 -9.79 3.70 -2.94
C GLN A 162 -9.66 3.78 -1.42
N ALA A 163 -10.34 4.77 -0.82
CA ALA A 163 -10.32 5.02 0.61
C ALA A 163 -8.88 5.10 1.21
N GLY A 164 -7.97 5.77 0.50
CA GLY A 164 -6.59 5.98 0.95
C GLY A 164 -5.62 4.84 0.67
N LEU A 165 -6.09 3.75 0.05
CA LEU A 165 -5.25 2.63 -0.38
C LEU A 165 -5.08 2.67 -1.90
N CYS A 166 -3.87 2.41 -2.39
CA CYS A 166 -3.66 2.15 -3.82
C CYS A 166 -4.03 0.71 -4.13
N LEU A 167 -5.03 0.51 -4.98
CA LEU A 167 -5.51 -0.82 -5.37
C LEU A 167 -5.32 -1.03 -6.86
N GLY A 168 -4.69 -2.15 -7.22
CA GLY A 168 -4.64 -2.63 -8.59
C GLY A 168 -6.00 -3.09 -9.11
N GLY A 169 -6.32 -2.60 -10.30
CA GLY A 169 -7.48 -2.94 -11.12
C GLY A 169 -7.05 -3.60 -12.43
N ASP A 170 -8.04 -4.13 -13.15
CA ASP A 170 -7.86 -4.80 -14.44
C ASP A 170 -6.71 -5.83 -14.42
N PRO A 171 -6.82 -6.91 -13.63
CA PRO A 171 -5.73 -7.86 -13.42
C PRO A 171 -5.30 -8.55 -14.72
N VAL A 172 -4.00 -8.77 -14.88
CA VAL A 172 -3.42 -9.53 -15.99
C VAL A 172 -3.90 -10.98 -15.92
N VAL A 173 -4.62 -11.41 -16.96
CA VAL A 173 -5.15 -12.77 -17.07
C VAL A 173 -4.17 -13.66 -17.82
N CYS A 174 -3.53 -14.59 -17.11
CA CYS A 174 -2.62 -15.56 -17.70
C CYS A 174 -3.39 -16.80 -18.18
N THR A 175 -3.71 -16.85 -19.46
CA THR A 175 -4.29 -18.05 -20.08
C THR A 175 -3.22 -19.12 -20.32
N ALA A 176 -3.65 -20.37 -20.50
CA ALA A 176 -2.76 -21.41 -20.97
C ALA A 176 -2.12 -20.99 -22.31
N GLN A 177 -0.81 -21.19 -22.45
CA GLN A 177 -0.10 -20.90 -23.69
C GLN A 177 -0.62 -21.75 -24.85
N ASP A 178 -0.90 -23.01 -24.56
CA ASP A 178 -1.40 -24.00 -25.51
C ASP A 178 -2.05 -25.17 -24.74
N ALA A 179 -2.46 -26.24 -25.43
CA ALA A 179 -3.12 -27.39 -24.81
C ALA A 179 -2.21 -28.25 -23.90
N CYS A 180 -0.92 -27.93 -23.85
CA CYS A 180 0.12 -28.61 -23.07
C CYS A 180 0.58 -27.82 -21.85
N HIS A 181 0.04 -26.61 -21.65
CA HIS A 181 0.35 -25.77 -20.51
C HIS A 181 -0.94 -25.48 -19.74
N LEU A 182 -0.80 -25.32 -18.42
CA LEU A 182 -1.88 -24.81 -17.60
C LEU A 182 -1.93 -23.28 -17.71
N ALA A 183 -3.07 -22.70 -17.31
CA ALA A 183 -3.15 -21.28 -17.06
C ALA A 183 -2.05 -20.87 -16.08
N GLY A 184 -1.35 -19.80 -16.44
CA GLY A 184 -0.24 -19.28 -15.67
C GLY A 184 -0.66 -18.49 -14.44
N PHE A 185 0.35 -18.10 -13.68
CA PHE A 185 0.28 -17.00 -12.72
C PHE A 185 1.14 -15.85 -13.21
N CYS A 186 0.67 -14.63 -13.01
CA CYS A 186 1.41 -13.41 -13.30
C CYS A 186 2.44 -13.15 -12.18
N ASP A 187 3.66 -12.82 -12.57
CA ASP A 187 4.71 -12.35 -11.66
C ASP A 187 4.52 -10.86 -11.34
N PRO A 188 4.24 -10.47 -10.08
CA PRO A 188 3.95 -9.08 -9.71
C PRO A 188 5.11 -8.12 -9.96
N ALA A 189 6.35 -8.59 -10.04
CA ALA A 189 7.50 -7.72 -10.30
C ALA A 189 7.68 -7.40 -11.79
N THR A 190 7.26 -8.31 -12.68
CA THR A 190 7.58 -8.24 -14.10
C THR A 190 6.35 -8.17 -15.01
N GLY A 191 5.17 -8.52 -14.51
CA GLY A 191 3.93 -8.63 -15.28
C GLY A 191 3.93 -9.85 -16.22
N THR A 192 4.93 -10.74 -16.10
CA THR A 192 5.05 -11.89 -17.01
C THR A 192 4.24 -13.08 -16.52
N CYS A 193 3.55 -13.74 -17.45
CA CYS A 193 2.83 -14.97 -17.17
C CYS A 193 3.77 -16.17 -17.17
N SER A 194 3.72 -16.97 -16.10
CA SER A 194 4.30 -18.31 -16.11
C SER A 194 3.52 -19.22 -17.07
N ASN A 195 4.21 -20.19 -17.67
CA ASN A 195 3.60 -21.21 -18.52
C ASN A 195 3.94 -22.60 -17.96
N PRO A 196 3.30 -23.02 -16.86
CA PRO A 196 3.54 -24.33 -16.28
C PRO A 196 3.06 -25.43 -17.23
N THR A 197 3.93 -26.40 -17.52
CA THR A 197 3.60 -27.54 -18.38
C THR A 197 2.64 -28.50 -17.66
N ILE A 198 1.67 -29.06 -18.38
CA ILE A 198 0.79 -30.16 -17.92
C ILE A 198 1.58 -31.47 -17.73
N ALA A 199 2.78 -31.56 -18.30
CA ALA A 199 3.59 -32.77 -18.35
C ALA A 199 3.95 -33.38 -16.97
N PRO A 200 4.09 -34.73 -16.90
CA PRO A 200 4.08 -35.64 -18.04
C PRO A 200 2.67 -36.09 -18.44
N CYS A 201 2.34 -35.90 -19.72
CA CYS A 201 1.29 -36.66 -20.38
C CYS A 201 1.78 -38.12 -20.40
N ASP A 202 1.40 -38.91 -19.41
CA ASP A 202 1.73 -40.33 -19.30
C ASP A 202 0.42 -41.05 -18.98
N ASP A 203 -0.06 -41.90 -19.88
CA ASP A 203 -1.29 -42.68 -19.67
C ASP A 203 -1.03 -44.01 -18.94
N GLY A 204 0.23 -44.29 -18.61
CA GLY A 204 0.67 -45.53 -17.98
C GLY A 204 0.73 -46.72 -18.92
N ASP A 205 0.45 -46.55 -20.23
CA ASP A 205 0.61 -47.59 -21.23
C ASP A 205 2.02 -47.54 -21.85
N ALA A 206 2.83 -48.54 -21.54
CA ALA A 206 4.16 -48.68 -22.12
C ALA A 206 4.13 -48.88 -23.66
N CYS A 207 2.96 -49.18 -24.25
CA CYS A 207 2.76 -49.34 -25.69
C CYS A 207 2.38 -48.05 -26.42
N THR A 208 2.29 -46.92 -25.73
CA THR A 208 2.11 -45.61 -26.34
C THR A 208 3.38 -44.77 -26.15
N ALA A 209 3.67 -43.98 -27.18
CA ALA A 209 4.63 -42.90 -27.12
C ALA A 209 3.83 -41.68 -26.75
N ASP A 210 3.97 -41.29 -25.50
CA ASP A 210 3.16 -40.23 -24.93
C ASP A 210 3.88 -38.91 -25.17
N SER A 211 3.16 -37.98 -25.77
CA SER A 211 3.67 -36.66 -26.05
C SER A 211 2.57 -35.64 -25.89
N CYS A 212 2.94 -34.38 -25.78
CA CYS A 212 1.97 -33.31 -25.76
C CYS A 212 2.06 -32.52 -27.05
N ASP A 213 0.95 -32.50 -27.79
CA ASP A 213 0.77 -31.68 -28.98
C ASP A 213 0.16 -30.33 -28.59
N PRO A 214 0.79 -29.19 -28.93
CA PRO A 214 0.30 -27.87 -28.52
C PRO A 214 -1.15 -27.56 -28.94
N ALA A 215 -1.66 -28.17 -30.02
CA ALA A 215 -3.03 -27.96 -30.47
C ALA A 215 -4.02 -28.99 -29.91
N ALA A 216 -3.60 -30.25 -29.81
CA ALA A 216 -4.47 -31.37 -29.42
C ALA A 216 -4.36 -31.76 -27.94
N GLY A 217 -3.37 -31.27 -27.22
CA GLY A 217 -3.07 -31.64 -25.83
C GLY A 217 -2.30 -32.96 -25.75
N CYS A 218 -2.51 -33.73 -24.68
CA CYS A 218 -1.87 -35.04 -24.55
C CYS A 218 -2.31 -35.98 -25.68
N VAL A 219 -1.33 -36.47 -26.45
CA VAL A 219 -1.50 -37.44 -27.51
C VAL A 219 -0.71 -38.72 -27.19
N PHE A 220 -1.39 -39.85 -27.34
CA PHE A 220 -0.86 -41.17 -27.00
C PHE A 220 -0.79 -42.00 -28.28
N GLN A 221 0.36 -41.99 -28.94
CA GLN A 221 0.52 -42.66 -30.24
C GLN A 221 1.07 -44.07 -30.04
N PRO A 222 0.48 -45.12 -30.63
CA PRO A 222 1.03 -46.47 -30.51
C PRO A 222 2.49 -46.52 -30.97
N VAL A 223 3.39 -47.03 -30.12
CA VAL A 223 4.78 -47.22 -30.54
C VAL A 223 4.82 -48.17 -31.75
N THR A 224 5.69 -47.86 -32.71
CA THR A 224 5.85 -48.66 -33.94
C THR A 224 7.18 -49.41 -33.91
N GLY A 225 7.46 -50.19 -34.95
CA GLY A 225 8.75 -50.86 -35.04
C GLY A 225 8.96 -51.92 -33.96
N LEU A 226 10.20 -52.03 -33.48
CA LEU A 226 10.61 -53.06 -32.53
C LEU A 226 10.14 -52.79 -31.10
N GLU A 227 9.91 -51.52 -30.75
CA GLU A 227 9.38 -51.10 -29.45
C GLU A 227 7.95 -51.56 -29.24
N ALA A 228 7.15 -51.56 -30.32
CA ALA A 228 5.81 -52.14 -30.37
C ALA A 228 5.75 -53.62 -29.99
N ALA A 229 6.84 -54.37 -30.17
CA ALA A 229 6.90 -55.79 -29.85
C ALA A 229 7.35 -56.06 -28.41
N THR A 230 7.99 -55.08 -27.76
CA THR A 230 8.48 -55.19 -26.39
C THR A 230 7.55 -54.57 -25.36
N CYS A 231 6.78 -53.54 -25.74
CA CYS A 231 5.86 -52.85 -24.84
C CYS A 231 4.78 -53.79 -24.23
N LEU A 232 4.30 -54.76 -25.02
CA LEU A 232 3.34 -55.80 -24.61
C LEU A 232 3.88 -56.79 -23.57
N MET A 233 5.19 -56.74 -23.28
CA MET A 233 5.89 -57.64 -22.35
C MET A 233 6.24 -56.96 -21.02
N VAL A 234 5.90 -55.67 -20.87
CA VAL A 234 5.89 -55.01 -19.57
C VAL A 234 4.78 -55.64 -18.74
N PRO A 235 5.01 -55.98 -17.46
CA PRO A 235 4.02 -56.63 -16.61
C PRO A 235 2.88 -55.68 -16.22
N GLN A 236 2.06 -55.27 -17.20
CA GLN A 236 0.78 -54.62 -17.00
C GLN A 236 -0.17 -55.66 -16.36
N ALA A 237 -0.31 -55.57 -15.04
CA ALA A 237 -1.36 -56.02 -14.11
C ALA A 237 -2.19 -57.33 -14.29
N PHE A 238 -2.07 -58.14 -15.35
CA PHE A 238 -3.11 -59.16 -15.64
C PHE A 238 -2.66 -60.63 -15.47
N CYS A 239 -1.37 -60.91 -15.28
CA CYS A 239 -0.93 -62.24 -14.85
C CYS A 239 0.40 -62.22 -14.08
N GLN A 240 0.31 -61.93 -12.79
CA GLN A 240 1.43 -62.05 -11.85
C GLN A 240 1.19 -63.24 -10.91
N PRO A 241 2.13 -64.20 -10.78
CA PRO A 241 3.40 -64.30 -11.51
C PRO A 241 3.27 -65.07 -12.84
N ILE A 242 3.98 -64.58 -13.87
CA ILE A 242 4.16 -65.33 -15.13
C ILE A 242 4.91 -66.64 -14.82
N PRO A 243 4.42 -67.81 -15.27
CA PRO A 243 5.10 -69.08 -15.02
C PRO A 243 6.58 -69.04 -15.48
N PRO A 244 7.55 -69.49 -14.65
CA PRO A 244 8.98 -69.38 -14.97
C PRO A 244 9.36 -70.00 -16.32
N ALA A 245 8.64 -71.06 -16.71
CA ALA A 245 8.87 -71.74 -17.97
C ALA A 245 8.40 -70.96 -19.21
N VAL A 246 7.47 -70.01 -19.06
CA VAL A 246 7.06 -69.06 -20.10
C VAL A 246 7.96 -67.82 -20.07
N ALA A 247 8.24 -67.29 -18.87
CA ALA A 247 9.15 -66.16 -18.66
C ALA A 247 10.53 -66.38 -19.29
N LYS A 248 11.11 -67.59 -19.20
CA LYS A 248 12.38 -67.94 -19.86
C LYS A 248 12.36 -67.73 -21.37
N TRP A 249 11.22 -68.00 -22.04
CA TRP A 249 11.10 -67.79 -23.48
C TRP A 249 10.86 -66.32 -23.84
N ILE A 250 10.13 -65.58 -23.00
CA ILE A 250 9.96 -64.13 -23.12
C ILE A 250 11.32 -63.43 -23.01
N ALA A 251 12.10 -63.72 -21.98
CA ALA A 251 13.46 -63.16 -21.79
C ALA A 251 14.39 -63.48 -22.97
N ARG A 252 14.29 -64.70 -23.53
CA ARG A 252 15.05 -65.08 -24.71
C ARG A 252 14.60 -64.31 -25.96
N ALA A 253 13.32 -63.99 -26.10
CA ALA A 253 12.82 -63.16 -27.19
C ALA A 253 13.34 -61.72 -27.04
N GLN A 254 13.22 -61.13 -25.85
CA GLN A 254 13.73 -59.79 -25.52
C GLN A 254 15.24 -59.66 -25.78
N HIS A 255 16.04 -60.67 -25.43
CA HIS A 255 17.48 -60.69 -25.74
C HIS A 255 17.78 -60.56 -27.24
N TRP A 256 17.00 -61.24 -28.09
CA TRP A 256 17.20 -61.15 -29.55
C TRP A 256 16.68 -59.83 -30.12
N ILE A 257 15.63 -59.27 -29.53
CA ILE A 257 15.12 -57.94 -29.86
C ILE A 257 16.18 -56.87 -29.55
N ALA A 258 16.79 -56.90 -28.36
CA ALA A 258 17.85 -55.96 -27.98
C ALA A 258 19.06 -56.04 -28.93
N ARG A 259 19.42 -57.23 -29.40
CA ARG A 259 20.49 -57.40 -30.40
C ARG A 259 20.10 -56.88 -31.79
N ALA A 260 18.84 -56.99 -32.18
CA ALA A 260 18.34 -56.42 -33.43
C ALA A 260 18.40 -54.88 -33.39
N GLN A 261 18.03 -54.27 -32.26
CA GLN A 261 18.15 -52.84 -32.00
C GLN A 261 19.59 -52.34 -32.09
N ALA A 262 20.55 -53.05 -31.49
CA ALA A 262 21.95 -52.63 -31.42
C ALA A 262 22.68 -52.59 -32.78
N ASN A 263 22.17 -53.28 -33.81
CA ASN A 263 22.84 -53.37 -35.11
C ASN A 263 22.48 -52.25 -36.10
N GLY A 264 21.41 -51.48 -35.85
CA GLY A 264 21.02 -50.29 -36.63
C GLY A 264 20.53 -50.52 -38.08
N ASP A 265 21.04 -51.53 -38.80
CA ASP A 265 20.65 -51.85 -40.18
C ASP A 265 19.43 -52.83 -40.23
N PRO A 266 18.33 -52.44 -40.92
CA PRO A 266 17.14 -53.29 -41.08
C PRO A 266 17.41 -54.66 -41.71
N LEU A 267 18.35 -54.77 -42.66
CA LEU A 267 18.64 -56.02 -43.38
C LEU A 267 19.40 -57.02 -42.51
N ASP A 268 20.37 -56.54 -41.74
CA ASP A 268 21.19 -57.36 -40.83
C ASP A 268 20.44 -57.73 -39.53
N SER A 269 19.32 -57.05 -39.23
CA SER A 269 18.46 -57.34 -38.08
C SER A 269 17.56 -58.58 -38.26
N ARG A 270 17.26 -58.98 -39.51
CA ARG A 270 16.35 -60.09 -39.87
C ARG A 270 16.59 -61.42 -39.14
N PRO A 271 17.83 -61.96 -39.06
CA PRO A 271 18.07 -63.23 -38.36
C PRO A 271 17.78 -63.13 -36.85
N TYR A 272 17.98 -61.95 -36.25
CA TYR A 272 17.67 -61.71 -34.83
C TYR A 272 16.16 -61.65 -34.60
N LEU A 273 15.42 -60.94 -35.45
CA LEU A 273 13.95 -60.90 -35.42
C LEU A 273 13.33 -62.29 -35.60
N GLU A 274 13.89 -63.12 -36.48
CA GLU A 274 13.43 -64.49 -36.67
C GLU A 274 13.64 -65.36 -35.41
N ARG A 275 14.76 -65.17 -34.70
CA ARG A 275 15.03 -65.84 -33.42
C ARG A 275 14.08 -65.35 -32.32
N ALA A 276 13.75 -64.07 -32.29
CA ALA A 276 12.78 -63.48 -31.38
C ALA A 276 11.35 -64.04 -31.62
N ALA A 277 10.86 -64.03 -32.86
CA ALA A 277 9.54 -64.56 -33.22
C ALA A 277 9.40 -66.05 -32.87
N ARG A 278 10.45 -66.86 -33.09
CA ARG A 278 10.48 -68.27 -32.67
C ARG A 278 10.41 -68.43 -31.16
N ALA A 279 11.08 -67.57 -30.41
CA ALA A 279 11.04 -67.58 -28.95
C ALA A 279 9.61 -67.26 -28.45
N PHE A 280 8.94 -66.24 -28.98
CA PHE A 280 7.53 -65.95 -28.66
C PHE A 280 6.58 -67.08 -29.06
N LYS A 281 6.76 -67.70 -30.23
CA LYS A 281 5.99 -68.89 -30.63
C LYS A 281 6.13 -70.02 -29.61
N LYS A 282 7.34 -70.23 -29.07
CA LYS A 282 7.61 -71.24 -28.04
C LYS A 282 6.99 -70.86 -26.69
N ALA A 283 7.02 -69.58 -26.33
CA ALA A 283 6.33 -69.05 -25.14
C ALA A 283 4.82 -69.33 -25.23
N GLY A 284 4.16 -68.95 -26.33
CA GLY A 284 2.71 -69.16 -26.50
C GLY A 284 2.31 -70.64 -26.45
N LYS A 285 3.07 -71.51 -27.12
CA LYS A 285 2.87 -72.98 -27.02
C LYS A 285 3.01 -73.48 -25.58
N LYS A 286 3.90 -72.88 -24.78
CA LYS A 286 4.09 -73.26 -23.38
C LYS A 286 2.93 -72.78 -22.51
N THR A 287 2.41 -71.58 -22.75
CA THR A 287 1.19 -71.03 -22.12
C THR A 287 0.00 -71.96 -22.30
N VAL A 288 -0.30 -72.36 -23.55
CA VAL A 288 -1.40 -73.30 -23.86
C VAL A 288 -1.21 -74.65 -23.15
N ARG A 289 0.02 -75.19 -23.13
CA ARG A 289 0.31 -76.44 -22.41
C ARG A 289 0.09 -76.33 -20.90
N LEU A 290 0.38 -75.18 -20.30
CA LEU A 290 0.16 -74.96 -18.87
C LEU A 290 -1.32 -74.78 -18.55
N ALA A 291 -2.07 -74.09 -19.42
CA ALA A 291 -3.52 -73.96 -19.33
C ALA A 291 -4.22 -75.33 -19.40
N ASN A 292 -3.85 -76.17 -20.38
CA ASN A 292 -4.41 -77.53 -20.51
C ASN A 292 -4.08 -78.43 -19.32
N LYS A 293 -2.95 -78.19 -18.64
CA LYS A 293 -2.56 -78.88 -17.40
C LYS A 293 -3.17 -78.26 -16.14
N ARG A 294 -4.06 -77.26 -16.27
CA ARG A 294 -4.67 -76.49 -15.17
C ARG A 294 -3.64 -75.86 -14.22
N ARG A 295 -2.44 -75.56 -14.73
CA ARG A 295 -1.34 -74.87 -13.99
C ARG A 295 -1.30 -73.36 -14.27
N LEU A 296 -2.29 -72.86 -15.01
CA LEU A 296 -2.49 -71.47 -15.35
C LEU A 296 -4.00 -71.23 -15.46
N SER A 297 -4.51 -70.12 -14.90
CA SER A 297 -5.94 -69.81 -15.00
C SER A 297 -6.33 -69.58 -16.47
N PRO A 298 -7.58 -69.90 -16.87
CA PRO A 298 -8.04 -69.64 -18.24
C PRO A 298 -7.90 -68.16 -18.64
N ALA A 299 -8.23 -67.24 -17.74
CA ALA A 299 -8.09 -65.80 -17.95
C ALA A 299 -6.62 -65.39 -18.19
N CYS A 300 -5.69 -65.85 -17.36
CA CYS A 300 -4.27 -65.55 -17.59
C CYS A 300 -3.74 -66.23 -18.87
N ALA A 301 -4.12 -67.48 -19.13
CA ALA A 301 -3.69 -68.19 -20.33
C ALA A 301 -4.15 -67.50 -21.62
N GLN A 302 -5.35 -66.93 -21.61
CA GLN A 302 -5.91 -66.17 -22.71
C GLN A 302 -5.17 -64.84 -22.90
N ALA A 303 -5.05 -64.04 -21.84
CA ALA A 303 -4.36 -62.74 -21.88
C ALA A 303 -2.89 -62.90 -22.32
N LEU A 304 -2.15 -63.79 -21.67
CA LEU A 304 -0.75 -64.06 -22.00
C LEU A 304 -0.61 -64.67 -23.41
N GLY A 305 -1.56 -65.49 -23.84
CA GLY A 305 -1.58 -66.06 -25.18
C GLY A 305 -1.75 -65.01 -26.27
N LEU A 306 -2.65 -64.05 -26.07
CA LEU A 306 -2.90 -62.95 -26.99
C LEU A 306 -1.68 -62.03 -27.12
N ASN A 307 -1.11 -61.57 -26.00
CA ASN A 307 0.06 -60.67 -26.02
C ASN A 307 1.28 -61.33 -26.70
N LEU A 308 1.54 -62.62 -26.41
CA LEU A 308 2.62 -63.38 -27.05
C LEU A 308 2.40 -63.60 -28.55
N PHE A 309 1.13 -63.75 -28.96
CA PHE A 309 0.77 -63.88 -30.37
C PHE A 309 0.96 -62.55 -31.10
N GLU A 310 0.47 -61.46 -30.52
CA GLU A 310 0.57 -60.13 -31.09
C GLU A 310 2.02 -59.65 -31.20
N ALA A 311 2.82 -59.79 -30.14
CA ALA A 311 4.25 -59.44 -30.18
C ALA A 311 5.01 -60.24 -31.25
N ARG A 312 4.67 -61.53 -31.43
CA ARG A 312 5.22 -62.33 -32.53
C ARG A 312 4.77 -61.79 -33.89
N SER A 313 3.50 -61.46 -34.04
CA SER A 313 2.93 -60.94 -35.30
C SER A 313 3.64 -59.64 -35.72
N ARG A 314 3.81 -58.70 -34.79
CA ARG A 314 4.53 -57.43 -35.00
C ARG A 314 5.98 -57.68 -35.46
N ILE A 315 6.72 -58.59 -34.81
CA ILE A 315 8.08 -58.96 -35.25
C ILE A 315 8.11 -59.63 -36.62
N GLU A 316 7.11 -60.46 -36.93
CA GLU A 316 7.03 -61.10 -38.25
C GLU A 316 6.72 -60.09 -39.37
N GLN A 317 5.99 -59.01 -39.06
CA GLN A 317 5.76 -57.90 -39.99
C GLN A 317 7.06 -57.13 -40.28
N LEU A 318 7.87 -56.81 -39.27
CA LEU A 318 9.17 -56.12 -39.44
C LEU A 318 10.18 -56.89 -40.30
N ARG A 319 9.96 -58.20 -40.49
CA ARG A 319 10.82 -59.04 -41.33
C ARG A 319 10.46 -58.98 -42.81
N LYS A 320 9.26 -58.50 -43.17
CA LYS A 320 8.84 -58.41 -44.57
C LYS A 320 9.60 -57.25 -45.25
N PRO A 321 10.10 -57.42 -46.48
CA PRO A 321 10.61 -56.28 -47.25
C PRO A 321 9.45 -55.31 -47.48
N HIS A 322 9.66 -54.03 -47.15
CA HIS A 322 8.85 -52.92 -47.62
C HIS A 322 9.37 -52.48 -48.98
#